data_AF-A0A7S2LJD9-F1
#
_entry.id   AF-A0A7S2LJD9-F1
#
_cell.length_a   1.000
_cell.length_b   1.000
_cell.length_c   1.000
_cell.angle_alpha   90.00
_cell.angle_beta   90.00
_cell.angle_gamma   90.00
#
_symmetry.space_group_name_H-M   'P 1'
#
loop_
_entity.id
_entity.type
_entity.pdbx_description
1 polymer ?
#
loop_
_entity_poly.entity_id
_entity_poly.type
_entity_poly.pdbx_seq_one_letter_code
_entity_poly.pdbx_strand_id
1 'polypeptide(L)'
;MDVFVKEAWRSSGRWTGAYVALQDGRVFRQYPGWVGNLSSDGDGMRTYNFVVRPWYTKARDANNQAFTSTTRVSSLGAFHVEHSAPYWSWDGNGFLVSMNVPIHDFSGAFLGVAGTDIKMTALNGIVRAIKLRQSGQAHLYHKQSGLVAATGQWTPDPSVEFEPWHVTALTYGGPGTPAMQLYAECADSWEEEGYMITLQPTLDGKYCLAATV
;
A
#
# COMPACT_ATOMS: atom_id res chain seq x y z
N MET A 1 20.61 3.54 -14.89
CA MET A 1 19.32 3.07 -14.34
C MET A 1 19.34 3.04 -12.81
N ASP A 2 20.40 2.49 -12.21
CA ASP A 2 20.55 2.37 -10.75
C ASP A 2 20.64 3.72 -10.00
N VAL A 3 21.26 4.75 -10.59
CA VAL A 3 21.39 6.10 -9.99
C VAL A 3 20.06 6.87 -9.93
N PHE A 4 19.20 6.70 -10.94
CA PHE A 4 17.90 7.40 -11.02
C PHE A 4 16.91 6.86 -9.98
N VAL A 5 16.89 5.54 -9.77
CA VAL A 5 16.08 4.91 -8.73
C VAL A 5 16.63 5.27 -7.35
N LYS A 6 17.95 5.23 -7.15
CA LYS A 6 18.59 5.55 -5.86
C LYS A 6 18.34 6.98 -5.37
N GLU A 7 18.37 7.98 -6.24
CA GLU A 7 18.16 9.39 -5.87
C GLU A 7 16.70 9.67 -5.47
N ALA A 8 15.72 9.19 -6.24
CA ALA A 8 14.30 9.29 -5.88
C ALA A 8 13.94 8.48 -4.61
N TRP A 9 14.62 7.34 -4.41
CA TRP A 9 14.48 6.47 -3.24
C TRP A 9 15.06 7.09 -1.96
N ARG A 10 16.16 7.84 -2.07
CA ARG A 10 16.80 8.56 -0.95
C ARG A 10 16.04 9.81 -0.51
N SER A 11 15.43 10.55 -1.42
CA SER A 11 14.81 11.84 -1.13
C SER A 11 13.40 11.76 -0.54
N SER A 12 12.72 10.61 -0.62
CA SER A 12 11.34 10.39 -0.16
C SER A 12 11.22 9.34 0.97
N GLY A 13 12.37 8.94 1.54
CA GLY A 13 12.70 7.65 2.13
C GLY A 13 11.83 7.08 3.26
N ARG A 14 10.64 6.60 2.92
CA ARG A 14 9.89 5.59 3.71
C ARG A 14 9.62 4.30 2.93
N TRP A 15 10.21 4.16 1.74
CA TRP A 15 10.09 3.00 0.87
C TRP A 15 11.00 1.86 1.33
N THR A 16 10.48 0.63 1.32
CA THR A 16 11.22 -0.58 1.73
C THR A 16 11.85 -1.30 0.55
N GLY A 17 11.27 -1.15 -0.63
CA GLY A 17 11.84 -1.66 -1.86
C GLY A 17 11.08 -1.21 -3.09
N ALA A 18 11.70 -1.40 -4.25
CA ALA A 18 11.09 -1.27 -5.57
C ALA A 18 11.24 -2.61 -6.29
N TYR A 19 10.26 -2.99 -7.10
CA TYR A 19 10.28 -4.26 -7.83
C TYR A 19 9.69 -4.17 -9.23
N VAL A 20 10.04 -5.18 -10.03
CA VAL A 20 9.47 -5.47 -11.34
C VAL A 20 9.18 -6.97 -11.42
N ALA A 21 7.96 -7.31 -11.82
CA ALA A 21 7.48 -8.68 -11.97
C ALA A 21 6.84 -8.86 -13.36
N LEU A 22 7.25 -9.87 -14.14
CA LEU A 22 6.74 -10.12 -15.49
C LEU A 22 5.93 -11.42 -15.56
N GLN A 23 4.86 -11.43 -16.36
CA GLN A 23 3.78 -12.43 -16.33
C GLN A 23 4.20 -13.88 -16.51
N ASP A 24 5.27 -14.14 -17.26
CA ASP A 24 5.71 -15.52 -17.57
C ASP A 24 6.40 -16.23 -16.39
N GLY A 25 6.30 -15.73 -15.15
CA GLY A 25 6.94 -16.31 -13.96
C GLY A 25 8.47 -16.26 -13.97
N ARG A 26 9.07 -15.66 -15.00
CA ARG A 26 10.53 -15.73 -15.27
C ARG A 26 11.33 -14.60 -14.64
N VAL A 27 10.70 -13.46 -14.37
CA VAL A 27 11.43 -12.28 -13.90
C VAL A 27 10.66 -11.63 -12.75
N PHE A 28 11.19 -11.82 -11.56
CA PHE A 28 11.02 -10.91 -10.44
C PHE A 28 12.37 -10.24 -10.19
N ARG A 29 12.39 -8.93 -9.97
CA ARG A 29 13.57 -8.16 -9.53
C ARG A 29 13.10 -7.20 -8.44
N GLN A 30 13.86 -7.08 -7.36
CA GLN A 30 13.57 -6.16 -6.26
C GLN A 30 14.87 -5.46 -5.84
N TYR A 31 14.75 -4.22 -5.39
CA TYR A 31 15.82 -3.39 -4.86
C TYR A 31 15.38 -2.68 -3.56
N PRO A 32 16.16 -2.70 -2.47
CA PRO A 32 17.34 -3.54 -2.27
C PRO A 32 16.95 -5.03 -2.34
N GLY A 33 17.77 -5.84 -3.00
CA GLY A 33 17.36 -7.17 -3.42
C GLY A 33 17.70 -8.25 -2.41
N TRP A 34 16.69 -8.95 -1.88
CA TRP A 34 16.82 -10.19 -1.11
C TRP A 34 15.53 -11.05 -1.22
N VAL A 35 15.08 -11.33 -2.45
CA VAL A 35 13.93 -12.24 -2.67
C VAL A 35 14.32 -13.43 -3.50
N GLY A 36 14.28 -14.59 -2.83
CA GLY A 36 15.01 -15.78 -3.21
C GLY A 36 16.45 -15.66 -2.72
N ASN A 37 16.84 -16.49 -1.76
CA ASN A 37 18.22 -16.51 -1.33
C ASN A 37 19.04 -17.14 -2.47
N LEU A 38 19.83 -16.32 -3.18
CA LEU A 38 20.73 -16.78 -4.24
C LEU A 38 21.68 -17.91 -3.77
N SER A 39 21.90 -18.05 -2.46
CA SER A 39 22.71 -19.12 -1.86
C SER A 39 21.93 -20.40 -1.49
N SER A 40 20.58 -20.38 -1.46
CA SER A 40 19.76 -21.57 -1.19
C SER A 40 18.84 -21.99 -2.34
N ASP A 41 18.65 -21.13 -3.34
CA ASP A 41 17.89 -21.45 -4.55
C ASP A 41 18.83 -22.15 -5.56
N GLY A 42 19.20 -23.39 -5.27
CA GLY A 42 20.20 -24.19 -6.02
C GLY A 42 19.90 -24.42 -7.51
N ASP A 43 18.65 -24.18 -7.94
CA ASP A 43 18.18 -24.41 -9.31
C ASP A 43 18.00 -23.11 -10.11
N GLY A 44 18.36 -21.95 -9.55
CA GLY A 44 18.15 -20.64 -10.17
C GLY A 44 16.67 -20.19 -10.22
N MET A 45 15.76 -21.00 -9.67
CA MET A 45 14.34 -20.71 -9.52
C MET A 45 14.08 -19.98 -8.20
N ARG A 46 13.50 -18.78 -8.27
CA ARG A 46 13.11 -18.03 -7.08
C ARG A 46 11.91 -18.70 -6.41
N THR A 47 12.02 -19.02 -5.13
CA THR A 47 10.90 -19.58 -4.31
C THR A 47 9.74 -18.60 -4.08
N TYR A 48 9.90 -17.34 -4.48
CA TYR A 48 8.86 -16.32 -4.37
C TYR A 48 7.84 -16.41 -5.52
N ASN A 49 6.64 -16.88 -5.19
CA ASN A 49 5.50 -16.79 -6.08
C ASN A 49 4.82 -15.41 -5.96
N PHE A 50 5.09 -14.52 -6.91
CA PHE A 50 4.46 -13.20 -6.97
C PHE A 50 3.06 -13.23 -7.60
N VAL A 51 2.71 -14.24 -8.40
CA VAL A 51 1.47 -14.24 -9.19
C VAL A 51 0.20 -14.36 -8.33
N VAL A 52 0.35 -14.78 -7.08
CA VAL A 52 -0.73 -14.88 -6.08
C VAL A 52 -0.81 -13.66 -5.17
N ARG A 53 0.08 -12.67 -5.32
CA ARG A 53 0.18 -11.54 -4.39
C ARG A 53 -0.87 -10.47 -4.70
N PRO A 54 -1.49 -9.85 -3.68
CA PRO A 54 -2.55 -8.85 -3.90
C PRO A 54 -2.13 -7.67 -4.78
N TRP A 55 -0.89 -7.21 -4.67
CA TRP A 55 -0.36 -6.13 -5.50
C TRP A 55 -0.26 -6.52 -6.98
N TYR A 56 0.03 -7.80 -7.26
CA TYR A 56 0.17 -8.32 -8.62
C TYR A 56 -1.18 -8.64 -9.25
N THR A 57 -2.03 -9.39 -8.54
CA THR A 57 -3.34 -9.80 -9.05
C THR A 57 -4.24 -8.60 -9.32
N LYS A 58 -4.26 -7.61 -8.42
CA LYS A 58 -5.01 -6.36 -8.65
C LYS A 58 -4.52 -5.60 -9.87
N ALA A 59 -3.20 -5.45 -10.04
CA ALA A 59 -2.65 -4.74 -11.19
C ALA A 59 -2.87 -5.49 -12.51
N ARG A 60 -2.86 -6.83 -12.50
CA ARG A 60 -3.20 -7.68 -13.65
C ARG A 60 -4.68 -7.54 -14.02
N ASP A 61 -5.57 -7.54 -13.03
CA ASP A 61 -7.02 -7.53 -13.23
C ASP A 61 -7.55 -6.10 -13.48
N ALA A 62 -6.74 -5.07 -13.21
CA ALA A 62 -7.00 -3.67 -13.56
C ALA A 62 -6.92 -3.49 -15.09
N ASN A 63 -8.02 -3.81 -15.76
CA ASN A 63 -8.16 -3.92 -17.21
C ASN A 63 -8.19 -2.55 -17.94
N ASN A 64 -7.35 -1.59 -17.52
CA ASN A 64 -7.40 -0.21 -17.99
C ASN A 64 -6.52 -0.02 -19.23
N GLN A 65 -7.02 -0.46 -20.38
CA GLN A 65 -6.39 -0.27 -21.71
C GLN A 65 -6.13 1.20 -22.06
N ALA A 66 -6.74 2.16 -21.35
CA ALA A 66 -6.56 3.59 -21.57
C ALA A 66 -5.17 4.12 -21.16
N PHE A 67 -4.45 3.42 -20.28
CA PHE A 67 -3.14 3.84 -19.79
C PHE A 67 -2.08 2.85 -20.25
N THR A 68 -1.74 2.95 -21.53
CA THR A 68 -0.55 2.28 -22.05
C THR A 68 0.66 2.92 -21.39
N SER A 69 1.28 2.21 -20.43
CA SER A 69 2.66 2.46 -19.97
C SER A 69 3.61 2.17 -21.14
N THR A 70 3.46 2.98 -22.19
CA THR A 70 4.26 2.95 -23.38
C THR A 70 5.42 3.89 -23.10
N THR A 71 6.63 3.44 -23.38
CA THR A 71 7.86 4.26 -23.36
C THR A 71 7.86 5.34 -24.45
N ARG A 72 6.69 5.80 -24.88
CA ARG A 72 6.55 7.00 -25.72
C ARG A 72 6.78 8.20 -24.82
N VAL A 73 7.59 9.15 -25.29
CA VAL A 73 7.88 10.40 -24.57
C VAL A 73 6.58 11.16 -24.23
N SER A 74 5.54 11.04 -25.06
CA SER A 74 4.21 11.62 -24.85
C SER A 74 3.41 11.00 -23.69
N SER A 75 3.82 9.82 -23.20
CA SER A 75 3.15 9.07 -22.13
C SER A 75 3.92 9.15 -20.80
N LEU A 76 5.06 9.86 -20.75
CA LEU A 76 5.76 10.16 -19.51
C LEU A 76 4.85 10.98 -18.59
N GLY A 77 4.50 10.39 -17.43
CA GLY A 77 3.57 10.99 -16.47
C GLY A 77 2.11 10.53 -16.61
N ALA A 78 1.75 9.80 -17.67
CA ALA A 78 0.40 9.28 -17.89
C ALA A 78 0.32 7.77 -17.56
N PHE A 79 0.61 7.42 -16.30
CA PHE A 79 0.55 6.04 -15.82
C PHE A 79 -0.54 5.88 -14.77
N HIS A 80 -1.24 4.75 -14.85
CA HIS A 80 -2.22 4.36 -13.83
C HIS A 80 -1.49 3.74 -12.64
N VAL A 81 -1.75 4.27 -11.44
CA VAL A 81 -1.18 3.75 -10.18
C VAL A 81 -2.25 2.96 -9.43
N GLU A 82 -1.95 1.70 -9.13
CA GLU A 82 -2.76 0.85 -8.27
C GLU A 82 -2.15 0.76 -6.87
N HIS A 83 -2.96 1.10 -5.88
CA HIS A 83 -2.59 0.97 -4.48
C HIS A 83 -3.07 -0.39 -3.94
N SER A 84 -2.16 -1.20 -3.39
CA SER A 84 -2.54 -2.48 -2.81
C SER A 84 -3.36 -2.26 -1.53
N ALA A 85 -4.08 -3.28 -1.07
CA ALA A 85 -4.47 -3.29 0.34
C ALA A 85 -3.20 -3.53 1.20
N PRO A 86 -3.22 -3.22 2.52
CA PRO A 86 -2.25 -3.77 3.46
C PRO A 86 -2.06 -5.28 3.28
N TYR A 87 -0.81 -5.74 3.29
CA TYR A 87 -0.50 -7.17 3.18
C TYR A 87 0.76 -7.54 3.97
N TRP A 88 0.85 -8.81 4.34
CA TRP A 88 2.04 -9.38 4.96
C TRP A 88 3.14 -9.60 3.92
N SER A 89 4.32 -9.03 4.15
CA SER A 89 5.44 -9.23 3.25
C SER A 89 6.04 -10.63 3.38
N TRP A 90 6.29 -11.26 2.24
CA TRP A 90 6.98 -12.55 2.20
C TRP A 90 8.47 -12.43 2.55
N ASP A 91 9.08 -11.27 2.32
CA ASP A 91 10.51 -11.04 2.55
C ASP A 91 10.83 -10.66 4.01
N GLY A 92 9.86 -10.81 4.92
CA GLY A 92 10.04 -10.52 6.34
C GLY A 92 10.06 -9.03 6.69
N ASN A 93 9.71 -8.13 5.76
CA ASN A 93 9.60 -6.70 6.05
C ASN A 93 8.38 -6.30 6.90
N GLY A 94 7.60 -7.28 7.40
CA GLY A 94 6.36 -7.06 8.13
C GLY A 94 5.22 -6.65 7.19
N PHE A 95 4.30 -5.82 7.69
CA PHE A 95 3.18 -5.36 6.89
C PHE A 95 3.53 -4.17 5.99
N LEU A 96 3.08 -4.25 4.74
CA LEU A 96 3.37 -3.30 3.68
C LEU A 96 2.10 -2.81 2.99
N VAL A 97 2.23 -1.66 2.34
CA VAL A 97 1.34 -1.19 1.27
C VAL A 97 2.19 -0.90 0.05
N SER A 98 1.70 -1.26 -1.13
CA SER A 98 2.42 -1.02 -2.39
C SER A 98 1.72 0.01 -3.26
N MET A 99 2.52 0.78 -3.99
CA MET A 99 2.09 1.47 -5.21
C MET A 99 2.57 0.67 -6.42
N ASN A 100 1.69 0.43 -7.37
CA ASN A 100 1.92 -0.46 -8.50
C ASN A 100 1.56 0.22 -9.80
N VAL A 101 2.32 -0.05 -10.85
CA VAL A 101 2.04 0.39 -12.21
C VAL A 101 2.01 -0.87 -13.08
N PRO A 102 0.87 -1.20 -13.70
CA PRO A 102 0.83 -2.32 -14.63
C PRO A 102 1.63 -1.98 -15.89
N ILE A 103 2.40 -2.95 -16.35
CA ILE A 103 3.21 -2.88 -17.56
C ILE A 103 2.41 -3.57 -18.66
N HIS A 104 2.24 -2.89 -19.78
CA HIS A 104 1.56 -3.42 -20.95
C HIS A 104 2.49 -3.33 -22.17
N ASP A 105 2.31 -4.21 -23.15
CA ASP A 105 2.98 -4.12 -24.44
C ASP A 105 2.32 -3.07 -25.35
N PHE A 106 2.84 -2.93 -26.57
CA PHE A 106 2.30 -1.97 -27.55
C PHE A 106 0.89 -2.30 -28.05
N SER A 107 0.43 -3.55 -27.87
CA SER A 107 -0.93 -3.99 -28.19
C SER A 107 -1.90 -3.78 -27.02
N GLY A 108 -1.40 -3.32 -25.86
CA GLY A 108 -2.18 -3.19 -24.64
C GLY A 108 -2.33 -4.51 -23.87
N ALA A 109 -1.60 -5.57 -24.25
CA ALA A 109 -1.58 -6.81 -23.49
C ALA A 109 -0.75 -6.63 -22.21
N PHE A 110 -1.25 -7.15 -21.10
CA PHE A 110 -0.53 -7.11 -19.82
C PHE A 110 0.78 -7.89 -19.93
N LEU A 111 1.87 -7.31 -19.43
CA LEU A 111 3.20 -7.92 -19.39
C LEU A 111 3.70 -8.14 -17.96
N GLY A 112 3.20 -7.38 -16.99
CA GLY A 112 3.72 -7.42 -15.64
C GLY A 112 3.39 -6.19 -14.81
N VAL A 113 4.12 -6.00 -13.71
CA VAL A 113 3.91 -4.93 -12.75
C VAL A 113 5.26 -4.38 -12.30
N ALA A 114 5.40 -3.07 -12.29
CA ALA A 114 6.44 -2.38 -11.53
C ALA A 114 5.81 -1.79 -10.27
N GLY A 115 6.51 -1.79 -9.15
CA GLY A 115 5.94 -1.26 -7.92
C GLY A 115 6.98 -0.90 -6.88
N THR A 116 6.50 -0.32 -5.80
CA THR A 116 7.30 0.01 -4.63
C THR A 116 6.49 -0.15 -3.36
N ASP A 117 7.17 -0.57 -2.30
CA ASP A 117 6.55 -0.88 -1.02
C ASP A 117 6.86 0.17 0.03
N ILE A 118 5.89 0.42 0.89
CA ILE A 118 5.99 1.27 2.07
C ILE A 118 5.72 0.42 3.30
N LYS A 119 6.60 0.53 4.29
CA LYS A 119 6.40 -0.07 5.61
C LYS A 119 5.21 0.58 6.30
N MET A 120 4.26 -0.22 6.79
CA MET A 120 3.13 0.33 7.55
C MET A 120 3.56 1.01 8.85
N THR A 121 4.67 0.59 9.46
CA THR A 121 5.27 1.30 10.60
C THR A 121 5.67 2.74 10.25
N ALA A 122 6.10 2.96 9.01
CA ALA A 122 6.44 4.28 8.51
C ALA A 122 5.17 5.13 8.25
N LEU A 123 4.09 4.52 7.75
CA LEU A 123 2.79 5.20 7.62
C LEU A 123 2.20 5.55 8.99
N ASN A 124 2.29 4.64 9.96
CA ASN A 124 1.91 4.87 11.36
C ASN A 124 2.62 6.09 11.96
N GLY A 125 3.92 6.25 11.68
CA GLY A 125 4.67 7.43 12.13
C GLY A 125 4.13 8.74 11.55
N ILE A 126 3.67 8.76 10.29
CA ILE A 126 3.00 9.93 9.70
C ILE A 126 1.67 10.18 10.38
N VAL A 127 0.80 9.16 10.44
CA VAL A 127 -0.55 9.30 10.98
C VAL A 127 -0.55 9.75 12.44
N ARG A 128 0.36 9.22 13.27
CA ARG A 128 0.50 9.62 14.68
C ARG A 128 1.05 11.04 14.88
N ALA A 129 1.75 11.57 13.87
CA ALA A 129 2.24 12.94 13.88
C ALA A 129 1.16 13.95 13.50
N ILE A 130 0.08 13.52 12.84
CA ILE A 130 -1.10 14.35 12.60
C ILE A 130 -1.78 14.58 13.95
N LYS A 131 -1.69 15.81 14.47
CA LYS A 131 -2.37 16.25 15.69
C LYS A 131 -3.54 17.13 15.31
N LEU A 132 -4.75 16.68 15.59
CA LEU A 132 -5.97 17.46 15.41
C LEU A 132 -6.39 17.98 16.78
N ARG A 133 -6.13 19.26 17.03
CA ARG A 133 -6.30 19.88 18.36
C ARG A 133 -5.59 19.05 19.45
N GLN A 134 -6.22 18.86 20.61
CA GLN A 134 -5.62 18.21 21.77
C GLN A 134 -5.92 16.70 21.87
N SER A 135 -7.07 16.25 21.36
CA SER A 135 -7.59 14.88 21.53
C SER A 135 -7.78 14.11 20.22
N GLY A 136 -7.76 14.81 19.09
CA GLY A 136 -8.13 14.22 17.81
C GLY A 136 -7.10 13.26 17.23
N GLN A 137 -7.57 12.34 16.41
CA GLN A 137 -6.78 11.28 15.81
C GLN A 137 -7.02 11.18 14.30
N ALA A 138 -6.06 10.57 13.61
CA ALA A 138 -6.18 10.23 12.21
C ALA A 138 -6.00 8.71 12.03
N HIS A 139 -6.68 8.16 11.04
CA HIS A 139 -6.65 6.75 10.70
C HIS A 139 -6.71 6.58 9.19
N LEU A 140 -5.88 5.69 8.66
CA LEU A 140 -5.82 5.36 7.25
C LEU A 140 -6.15 3.89 7.05
N TYR A 141 -7.19 3.59 6.29
CA TYR A 141 -7.61 2.22 5.99
C TYR A 141 -8.00 2.06 4.51
N HIS A 142 -7.82 0.85 4.00
CA HIS A 142 -8.16 0.50 2.62
C HIS A 142 -9.67 0.21 2.51
N LYS A 143 -10.39 0.98 1.70
CA LYS A 143 -11.87 1.01 1.69
C LYS A 143 -12.49 -0.36 1.39
N GLN A 144 -11.97 -1.06 0.39
CA GLN A 144 -12.59 -2.30 -0.08
C GLN A 144 -12.35 -3.49 0.86
N SER A 145 -11.20 -3.53 1.55
CA SER A 145 -10.86 -4.66 2.43
C SER A 145 -11.09 -4.37 3.91
N GLY A 146 -11.32 -3.12 4.30
CA GLY A 146 -11.39 -2.71 5.71
C GLY A 146 -10.08 -2.93 6.47
N LEU A 147 -8.94 -3.07 5.77
CA LEU A 147 -7.65 -3.28 6.42
C LEU A 147 -7.01 -1.94 6.78
N VAL A 148 -6.53 -1.82 8.01
CA VAL A 148 -5.85 -0.62 8.50
C VAL A 148 -4.44 -0.56 7.92
N ALA A 149 -4.10 0.54 7.27
CA ALA A 149 -2.72 0.83 6.86
C ALA A 149 -1.98 1.63 7.93
N ALA A 150 -2.66 2.54 8.63
CA ALA A 150 -2.06 3.28 9.73
C ALA A 150 -3.08 3.85 10.73
N THR A 151 -2.74 3.85 12.01
CA THR A 151 -3.58 4.34 13.12
C THR A 151 -2.75 4.56 14.39
N GLY A 152 -3.24 5.44 15.27
CA GLY A 152 -2.71 5.57 16.63
C GLY A 152 -3.03 4.39 17.55
N GLN A 153 -4.05 3.59 17.20
CA GLN A 153 -4.66 2.58 18.08
C GLN A 153 -4.09 1.18 17.93
N TRP A 154 -3.26 0.95 16.92
CA TRP A 154 -2.64 -0.32 16.62
C TRP A 154 -1.18 -0.09 16.25
N THR A 155 -0.32 -0.95 16.78
CA THR A 155 1.10 -1.02 16.41
C THR A 155 1.31 -2.43 15.89
N PRO A 156 1.46 -2.62 14.58
CA PRO A 156 1.63 -3.95 14.01
C PRO A 156 2.85 -4.65 14.59
N ASP A 157 2.68 -5.88 15.06
CA ASP A 157 3.78 -6.73 15.55
C ASP A 157 4.00 -7.90 14.60
N PRO A 158 4.97 -7.78 13.66
CA PRO A 158 5.25 -8.84 12.70
C PRO A 158 5.78 -10.13 13.32
N SER A 159 6.13 -10.17 14.61
CA SER A 159 6.59 -11.40 15.24
C SER A 159 5.45 -12.34 15.67
N VAL A 160 4.23 -11.81 15.81
CA VAL A 160 3.06 -12.56 16.31
C VAL A 160 1.81 -12.39 15.44
N GLU A 161 1.77 -11.38 14.56
CA GLU A 161 0.67 -11.12 13.63
C GLU A 161 1.06 -11.51 12.21
N PHE A 162 0.18 -12.24 11.51
CA PHE A 162 0.36 -12.61 10.09
C PHE A 162 -0.70 -11.98 9.17
N GLU A 163 -1.65 -11.24 9.73
CA GLU A 163 -2.70 -10.54 8.99
C GLU A 163 -2.81 -9.10 9.50
N PRO A 164 -2.98 -8.10 8.61
CA PRO A 164 -3.17 -6.72 9.04
C PRO A 164 -4.50 -6.57 9.79
N TRP A 165 -4.56 -5.62 10.71
CA TRP A 165 -5.77 -5.38 11.49
C TRP A 165 -6.96 -4.98 10.60
N HIS A 166 -8.07 -5.71 10.73
CA HIS A 166 -9.37 -5.33 10.18
C HIS A 166 -10.05 -4.33 11.10
N VAL A 167 -10.42 -3.19 10.55
CA VAL A 167 -11.14 -2.18 11.32
C VAL A 167 -12.62 -2.53 11.40
N THR A 168 -13.07 -2.85 12.60
CA THR A 168 -14.51 -2.93 12.92
C THR A 168 -14.98 -1.65 13.57
N ALA A 169 -14.13 -1.05 14.42
CA ALA A 169 -14.37 0.27 14.99
C ALA A 169 -13.05 1.03 15.25
N LEU A 170 -13.11 2.37 15.25
CA LEU A 170 -12.00 3.26 15.62
C LEU A 170 -12.42 4.15 16.78
N THR A 171 -11.62 4.20 17.85
CA THR A 171 -11.95 5.05 19.00
C THR A 171 -11.74 6.54 18.66
N TYR A 172 -12.59 7.42 19.21
CA TYR A 172 -12.53 8.85 18.86
C TYR A 172 -11.31 9.60 19.42
N GLY A 173 -10.86 9.26 20.63
CA GLY A 173 -9.79 9.98 21.35
C GLY A 173 -8.74 9.07 21.99
N GLY A 174 -8.80 7.76 21.77
CA GLY A 174 -7.84 6.77 22.30
C GLY A 174 -8.49 5.65 23.10
N PRO A 175 -7.71 4.88 23.88
CA PRO A 175 -8.24 3.77 24.66
C PRO A 175 -9.34 4.22 25.62
N GLY A 176 -10.51 3.58 25.58
CA GLY A 176 -11.63 3.86 26.47
C GLY A 176 -12.59 4.97 26.03
N THR A 177 -12.35 5.63 24.90
CA THR A 177 -13.35 6.55 24.30
C THR A 177 -14.38 5.77 23.48
N PRO A 178 -15.56 6.35 23.18
CA PRO A 178 -16.49 5.76 22.22
C PRO A 178 -15.81 5.52 20.86
N ALA A 179 -16.39 4.63 20.06
CA ALA A 179 -15.79 4.19 18.82
C ALA A 179 -16.74 4.31 17.64
N MET A 180 -16.22 4.85 16.55
CA MET A 180 -16.88 4.92 15.26
C MET A 180 -17.00 3.54 14.66
N GLN A 181 -18.19 3.13 14.28
CA GLN A 181 -18.37 2.01 13.38
C GLN A 181 -18.16 2.47 11.93
N LEU A 182 -17.28 1.80 11.19
CA LEU A 182 -16.92 2.22 9.82
C LEU A 182 -17.91 1.70 8.76
N TYR A 183 -19.19 1.98 8.96
CA TYR A 183 -20.25 1.71 7.97
C TYR A 183 -20.52 2.88 7.03
N ALA A 184 -19.99 4.08 7.33
CA ALA A 184 -20.20 5.27 6.52
C ALA A 184 -19.41 5.23 5.20
N GLU A 185 -19.97 5.82 4.15
CA GLU A 185 -19.24 6.04 2.92
C GLU A 185 -18.03 6.94 3.19
N CYS A 186 -16.88 6.60 2.61
CA CYS A 186 -15.68 7.42 2.75
C CYS A 186 -15.77 8.68 1.88
N ALA A 187 -16.64 9.60 2.26
CA ALA A 187 -16.85 10.94 1.73
C ALA A 187 -17.90 11.68 2.59
N ASP A 188 -17.76 11.62 3.92
CA ASP A 188 -18.80 12.07 4.85
C ASP A 188 -18.18 12.84 6.04
N SER A 189 -19.00 13.65 6.71
CA SER A 189 -18.62 14.38 7.92
C SER A 189 -19.84 14.58 8.81
N TRP A 190 -19.72 14.18 10.08
CA TRP A 190 -20.83 14.28 11.05
C TRP A 190 -20.31 14.37 12.49
N GLU A 191 -21.14 14.91 13.38
CA GLU A 191 -20.85 14.95 14.81
C GLU A 191 -21.42 13.71 15.49
N GLU A 192 -20.63 13.07 16.35
CA GLU A 192 -21.05 11.92 17.13
C GLU A 192 -20.32 11.89 18.47
N GLU A 193 -21.05 11.67 19.57
CA GLU A 193 -20.49 11.60 20.93
C GLU A 193 -19.59 12.80 21.32
N GLY A 194 -19.88 13.98 20.77
CA GLY A 194 -19.12 15.22 21.01
C GLY A 194 -17.82 15.34 20.20
N TYR A 195 -17.59 14.46 19.23
CA TYR A 195 -16.46 14.52 18.29
C TYR A 195 -16.95 14.90 16.90
N MET A 196 -16.13 15.67 16.18
CA MET A 196 -16.31 15.86 14.75
C MET A 196 -15.58 14.74 14.02
N ILE A 197 -16.30 13.99 13.21
CA ILE A 197 -15.76 12.94 12.37
C ILE A 197 -15.73 13.44 10.93
N THR A 198 -14.61 13.24 10.25
CA THR A 198 -14.46 13.52 8.82
C THR A 198 -13.80 12.34 8.12
N LEU A 199 -14.46 11.83 7.08
CA LEU A 199 -13.97 10.75 6.23
C LEU A 199 -13.67 11.29 4.83
N GLN A 200 -12.40 11.21 4.42
CA GLN A 200 -11.96 11.71 3.12
C GLN A 200 -11.36 10.57 2.29
N PRO A 201 -11.83 10.34 1.05
CA PRO A 201 -11.16 9.42 0.15
C PRO A 201 -9.78 9.96 -0.24
N THR A 202 -8.79 9.08 -0.25
CA THR A 202 -7.39 9.39 -0.57
C THR A 202 -6.76 8.26 -1.39
N LEU A 203 -5.57 8.49 -1.94
CA LEU A 203 -4.84 7.55 -2.81
C LEU A 203 -5.76 7.00 -3.93
N ASP A 204 -6.22 7.90 -4.80
CA ASP A 204 -7.14 7.62 -5.91
C ASP A 204 -8.46 6.97 -5.47
N GLY A 205 -8.92 7.32 -4.26
CA GLY A 205 -10.17 6.85 -3.69
C GLY A 205 -10.16 5.38 -3.26
N LYS A 206 -8.98 4.73 -3.23
CA LYS A 206 -8.79 3.35 -2.73
C LYS A 206 -8.71 3.30 -1.21
N TYR A 207 -8.25 4.40 -0.60
CA TYR A 207 -8.09 4.55 0.83
C TYR A 207 -9.06 5.57 1.40
N CYS A 208 -9.30 5.44 2.69
CA CYS A 208 -10.01 6.42 3.48
C CYS A 208 -9.12 6.97 4.59
N LEU A 209 -9.04 8.29 4.67
CA LEU A 209 -8.52 9.00 5.83
C LEU A 209 -9.70 9.37 6.72
N ALA A 210 -9.80 8.73 7.89
CA ALA A 210 -10.72 9.13 8.94
C ALA A 210 -9.98 10.05 9.92
N ALA A 211 -10.61 11.18 10.24
CA ALA A 211 -10.14 12.14 11.22
C ALA A 211 -11.22 12.34 12.28
N THR A 212 -10.82 12.34 13.54
CA THR A 212 -11.67 12.64 14.69
C THR A 212 -11.10 13.88 15.38
N VAL A 213 -11.95 14.85 15.74
CA VAL A 213 -11.54 16.12 16.36
C VAL A 213 -12.40 16.45 17.55
#